data_AF-A0A843ACJ2-F1
#
_entry.id   AF-A0A843ACJ2-F1
#
_cell.length_a   1.000
_cell.length_b   1.000
_cell.length_c   1.000
_cell.angle_alpha   90.00
_cell.angle_beta   90.00
_cell.angle_gamma   90.00
#
_symmetry.space_group_name_H-M   'P 1'
#
loop_
_entity.id
_entity.type
_entity.pdbx_description
1 polymer ?
#
loop_
_entity_poly.entity_id
_entity_poly.type
_entity_poly.pdbx_seq_one_letter_code
_entity_poly.pdbx_strand_id
1 'polypeptide(L)'
;MELQYTAPLAEGGEKATDIGMDGYCPACTIFGVALTSKEWSKISNTMSLGLKTRVHFDPAFAVSRKVQPETHNKVTEGIMSSTGGALFTEIHVLPGTTFVGRVVLHDLTKPELLTTLYSLITSEEIGGRAGIYGTIKIELLGMKGGFYSITSSLDLADEIAKNGKEMPSEVRFYLSNRLKELGFVSLSNQDIIKLVDPKNDKDTFTELWRSSIEFVRQLHDNIMMISGKYKGK
;
A
#
# COMPACT_ATOMS: atom_id res chain seq x y z
N MET A 1 -0.10 37.10 -5.54
CA MET A 1 0.84 36.64 -4.50
C MET A 1 0.92 35.13 -4.64
N GLU A 2 1.80 34.67 -5.53
CA GLU A 2 2.00 33.25 -5.80
C GLU A 2 2.66 32.62 -4.58
N LEU A 3 1.96 31.68 -3.92
CA LEU A 3 2.56 30.82 -2.92
C LEU A 3 3.58 29.93 -3.66
N GLN A 4 4.86 30.21 -3.44
CA GLN A 4 5.96 29.38 -3.92
C GLN A 4 5.91 28.07 -3.10
N TYR A 5 5.23 27.06 -3.63
CA TYR A 5 5.12 25.72 -3.04
C TYR A 5 6.44 24.94 -3.22
N THR A 6 7.50 25.37 -2.57
CA THR A 6 8.73 24.57 -2.51
C THR A 6 8.59 23.60 -1.36
N ALA A 7 8.62 22.29 -1.66
CA ALA A 7 8.77 21.30 -0.60
C ALA A 7 10.04 21.64 0.19
N PRO A 8 10.05 21.59 1.53
CA PRO A 8 11.25 21.89 2.33
C PRO A 8 12.48 21.05 1.93
N LEU A 9 12.22 19.91 1.27
CA LEU A 9 13.18 18.92 0.80
C LEU A 9 13.47 18.99 -0.72
N ALA A 10 12.80 19.87 -1.47
CA ALA A 10 12.91 19.93 -2.94
C ALA A 10 14.22 20.58 -3.45
N GLU A 11 14.98 21.27 -2.59
CA GLU A 11 16.25 21.87 -2.99
C GLU A 11 17.39 20.84 -2.94
N GLY A 12 17.45 20.03 -4.00
CA GLY A 12 18.40 18.94 -4.22
C GLY A 12 17.79 17.71 -4.92
N GLY A 13 16.48 17.74 -5.20
CA GLY A 13 15.70 16.56 -5.60
C GLY A 13 16.15 15.92 -6.91
N GLU A 14 16.85 14.80 -6.79
CA GLU A 14 16.97 13.86 -7.89
C GLU A 14 15.61 13.12 -8.05
N LYS A 15 15.13 12.99 -9.29
CA LYS A 15 13.78 12.51 -9.59
C LYS A 15 13.59 11.04 -9.19
N ALA A 16 12.38 10.71 -8.74
CA ALA A 16 11.99 9.44 -8.12
C ALA A 16 12.15 8.16 -8.97
N THR A 17 12.68 8.22 -10.19
CA THR A 17 12.74 7.03 -11.07
C THR A 17 14.11 6.45 -11.32
N ASP A 18 15.22 7.08 -10.91
CA ASP A 18 16.55 6.44 -11.05
C ASP A 18 17.55 6.77 -9.93
N ILE A 19 17.15 7.56 -8.92
CA ILE A 19 18.11 8.35 -8.14
C ILE A 19 17.81 8.49 -6.62
N GLY A 20 16.89 7.67 -6.11
CA GLY A 20 16.57 7.62 -4.68
C GLY A 20 15.16 8.13 -4.36
N MET A 21 14.78 8.04 -3.09
CA MET A 21 13.47 8.48 -2.60
C MET A 21 13.58 9.93 -2.13
N ASP A 22 12.66 10.78 -2.59
CA ASP A 22 12.71 12.23 -2.33
C ASP A 22 12.31 12.62 -0.91
N GLY A 23 11.56 11.76 -0.21
CA GLY A 23 11.12 11.99 1.16
C GLY A 23 9.90 12.90 1.32
N TYR A 24 9.33 13.40 0.23
CA TYR A 24 8.18 14.32 0.28
C TYR A 24 7.09 14.05 -0.74
N CYS A 25 7.29 13.17 -1.73
CA CYS A 25 6.20 12.77 -2.60
C CYS A 25 5.13 11.98 -1.84
N PRO A 26 3.89 11.93 -2.36
CA PRO A 26 2.81 11.17 -1.75
C PRO A 26 3.16 9.70 -1.48
N ALA A 27 3.95 9.07 -2.36
CA ALA A 27 4.37 7.69 -2.14
C ALA A 27 5.25 7.55 -0.88
N CYS A 28 6.24 8.44 -0.70
CA CYS A 28 7.10 8.45 0.49
C CYS A 28 6.32 8.75 1.78
N THR A 29 5.38 9.71 1.75
CA THR A 29 4.65 10.13 2.95
C THR A 29 3.52 9.17 3.33
N ILE A 30 2.98 8.40 2.38
CA ILE A 30 1.91 7.41 2.63
C ILE A 30 2.49 6.03 2.93
N PHE A 31 3.42 5.54 2.11
CA PHE A 31 3.98 4.18 2.22
C PHE A 31 5.28 4.11 3.03
N GLY A 32 5.82 5.27 3.40
CA GLY A 32 7.01 5.37 4.24
C GLY A 32 8.31 5.40 3.44
N VAL A 33 9.36 5.86 4.12
CA VAL A 33 10.70 6.04 3.58
C VAL A 33 11.70 6.14 4.73
N ALA A 34 12.91 5.61 4.53
CA ALA A 34 14.04 5.86 5.42
C ALA A 34 14.91 6.96 4.81
N LEU A 35 14.97 8.11 5.46
CA LEU A 35 15.75 9.27 5.05
C LEU A 35 17.04 9.34 5.85
N THR A 36 18.14 9.59 5.13
CA THR A 36 19.47 9.76 5.72
C THR A 36 19.86 11.23 5.73
N SER A 37 21.06 11.52 6.23
CA SER A 37 21.62 12.87 6.22
C SER A 37 21.81 13.43 4.80
N LYS A 38 21.79 12.60 3.75
CA LYS A 38 21.87 13.09 2.36
C LYS A 38 20.59 13.80 1.93
N GLU A 39 19.44 13.18 2.19
CA GLU A 39 18.13 13.72 1.84
C GLU A 39 17.65 14.77 2.86
N TRP A 40 18.25 14.81 4.06
CA TRP A 40 17.81 15.62 5.20
C TRP A 40 18.92 16.53 5.80
N SER A 41 19.94 16.86 5.01
CA SER A 41 21.15 17.59 5.45
C SER A 41 20.88 18.97 6.06
N LYS A 42 19.83 19.66 5.62
CA LYS A 42 19.49 21.01 6.12
C LYS A 42 19.03 21.03 7.58
N ILE A 43 18.50 19.93 8.12
CA ILE A 43 18.01 19.86 9.50
C ILE A 43 19.02 19.18 10.42
N SER A 44 19.62 18.08 9.98
CA SER A 44 20.60 17.35 10.78
C SER A 44 21.51 16.48 9.93
N ASN A 45 22.82 16.65 10.12
CA ASN A 45 23.84 15.80 9.49
C ASN A 45 24.12 14.53 10.29
N THR A 46 23.45 14.32 11.43
CA THR A 46 23.74 13.22 12.37
C THR A 46 22.52 12.34 12.67
N MET A 47 21.38 12.62 12.05
CA MET A 47 20.12 11.93 12.35
C MET A 47 19.57 11.23 11.11
N SER A 48 19.13 9.99 11.28
CA SER A 48 18.29 9.28 10.31
C SER A 48 16.84 9.41 10.71
N LEU A 49 15.96 9.57 9.72
CA LEU A 49 14.54 9.78 9.91
C LEU A 49 13.76 8.68 9.19
N GLY A 50 12.95 7.93 9.93
CA GLY A 50 12.08 6.90 9.37
C GLY A 50 10.63 7.38 9.34
N LEU A 51 10.07 7.52 8.14
CA LEU A 51 8.63 7.63 7.95
C LEU A 51 8.05 6.23 7.82
N LYS A 52 7.23 5.83 8.79
CA LYS A 52 6.51 4.55 8.71
C LYS A 52 5.33 4.67 7.76
N THR A 53 5.00 3.56 7.10
CA THR A 53 3.77 3.47 6.32
C THR A 53 2.55 3.80 7.17
N ARG A 54 1.57 4.45 6.55
CA ARG A 54 0.22 4.68 7.06
C ARG A 54 -0.81 3.72 6.43
N VAL A 55 -0.34 2.84 5.56
CA VAL A 55 -1.10 1.81 4.84
C VAL A 55 -0.49 0.45 5.17
N HIS A 56 -1.22 -0.37 5.93
CA HIS A 56 -0.77 -1.68 6.38
C HIS A 56 -1.59 -2.77 5.69
N PHE A 57 -0.90 -3.69 5.03
CA PHE A 57 -1.50 -4.82 4.36
C PHE A 57 -1.42 -6.05 5.26
N ASP A 58 -2.54 -6.73 5.45
CA ASP A 58 -2.47 -8.13 5.84
C ASP A 58 -1.98 -8.95 4.64
N PRO A 59 -1.36 -10.13 4.85
CA PRO A 59 -1.16 -11.08 3.77
C PRO A 59 -2.49 -11.39 3.08
N ALA A 60 -2.49 -11.44 1.75
CA ALA A 60 -3.66 -11.84 0.99
C ALA A 60 -3.68 -13.37 0.87
N PHE A 61 -4.70 -14.03 1.44
CA PHE A 61 -4.77 -15.49 1.50
C PHE A 61 -5.64 -16.04 0.38
N ALA A 62 -5.15 -17.07 -0.32
CA ALA A 62 -5.96 -17.83 -1.27
C ALA A 62 -7.03 -18.64 -0.52
N VAL A 63 -8.25 -18.67 -1.06
CA VAL A 63 -9.35 -19.47 -0.48
C VAL A 63 -9.30 -20.95 -0.86
N SER A 64 -8.45 -21.31 -1.83
CA SER A 64 -8.24 -22.69 -2.30
C SER A 64 -6.80 -22.87 -2.79
N ARG A 65 -6.29 -24.10 -2.72
CA ARG A 65 -4.95 -24.43 -3.19
C ARG A 65 -4.95 -24.78 -4.68
N LYS A 66 -4.89 -23.74 -5.53
CA LYS A 66 -4.84 -23.85 -6.99
C LYS A 66 -3.47 -23.46 -7.51
N VAL A 67 -2.53 -24.39 -7.41
CA VAL A 67 -1.14 -24.20 -7.85
C VAL A 67 -0.72 -25.31 -8.80
N GLN A 68 0.11 -24.99 -9.78
CA GLN A 68 0.72 -25.99 -10.64
C GLN A 68 1.57 -26.93 -9.78
N PRO A 69 1.46 -28.26 -9.94
CA PRO A 69 2.39 -29.18 -9.33
C PRO A 69 3.79 -28.95 -9.90
N GLU A 70 4.73 -28.52 -9.04
CA GLU A 70 6.14 -28.36 -9.39
C GLU A 70 6.99 -29.14 -8.39
N THR A 71 7.96 -29.90 -8.90
CA THR A 71 8.86 -30.75 -8.11
C THR A 71 10.33 -30.44 -8.36
N HIS A 72 10.63 -29.60 -9.35
CA HIS A 72 11.97 -29.29 -9.81
C HIS A 72 12.49 -27.94 -9.33
N ASN A 73 11.72 -27.25 -8.47
CA ASN A 73 12.25 -26.12 -7.70
C ASN A 73 13.57 -26.52 -7.04
N LYS A 74 14.56 -25.63 -7.12
CA LYS A 74 15.89 -25.84 -6.55
C LYS A 74 16.43 -24.54 -5.98
N VAL A 75 16.91 -24.62 -4.75
CA VAL A 75 17.69 -23.55 -4.12
C VAL A 75 19.06 -24.04 -3.70
N THR A 76 20.04 -23.16 -3.78
CA THR A 76 21.43 -23.42 -3.42
C THR A 76 21.96 -22.31 -2.55
N GLU A 77 22.63 -22.66 -1.46
CA GLU A 77 23.31 -21.72 -0.54
C GLU A 77 24.65 -22.36 -0.14
N GLY A 78 25.76 -21.79 -0.61
CA GLY A 78 27.08 -22.41 -0.49
C GLY A 78 27.13 -23.81 -1.12
N ILE A 79 27.44 -24.82 -0.32
CA ILE A 79 27.48 -26.24 -0.74
C ILE A 79 26.16 -26.99 -0.53
N MET A 80 25.15 -26.35 0.07
CA MET A 80 23.86 -26.98 0.34
C MET A 80 22.89 -26.76 -0.82
N SER A 81 22.12 -27.79 -1.16
CA SER A 81 21.04 -27.68 -2.15
C SER A 81 19.77 -28.37 -1.65
N SER A 82 18.61 -27.75 -1.90
CA SER A 82 17.30 -28.32 -1.59
C SER A 82 16.43 -28.37 -2.85
N THR A 83 15.64 -29.43 -2.98
CA THR A 83 14.68 -29.67 -4.07
C THR A 83 13.45 -30.43 -3.54
N GLY A 84 12.41 -30.58 -4.38
CA GLY A 84 11.26 -31.45 -4.13
C GLY A 84 9.92 -30.71 -4.09
N GLY A 85 8.82 -31.46 -4.14
CA GLY A 85 7.46 -30.88 -4.26
C GLY A 85 6.95 -30.08 -3.04
N ALA A 86 7.68 -30.11 -1.92
CA ALA A 86 7.41 -29.28 -0.74
C ALA A 86 8.24 -27.98 -0.73
N LEU A 87 9.12 -27.76 -1.72
CA LEU A 87 9.91 -26.55 -1.85
C LEU A 87 9.12 -25.50 -2.63
N PHE A 88 8.63 -24.49 -1.92
CA PHE A 88 7.75 -23.44 -2.47
C PHE A 88 8.48 -22.13 -2.79
N THR A 89 9.71 -22.23 -3.31
CA THR A 89 10.52 -21.06 -3.69
C THR A 89 9.97 -20.33 -4.91
N GLU A 90 9.34 -21.09 -5.80
CA GLU A 90 8.55 -20.57 -6.91
C GLU A 90 7.20 -21.30 -6.92
N ILE A 91 6.11 -20.55 -7.06
CA ILE A 91 4.75 -21.09 -7.05
C ILE A 91 3.99 -20.49 -8.23
N HIS A 92 3.51 -21.35 -9.13
CA HIS A 92 2.62 -20.92 -10.20
C HIS A 92 1.17 -21.07 -9.75
N VAL A 93 0.56 -19.94 -9.39
CA VAL A 93 -0.86 -19.87 -9.05
C VAL A 93 -1.68 -19.96 -10.34
N LEU A 94 -2.69 -20.84 -10.36
CA LEU A 94 -3.53 -21.02 -11.54
C LEU A 94 -4.51 -19.84 -11.73
N PRO A 95 -4.89 -19.50 -12.99
CA PRO A 95 -5.88 -18.47 -13.26
C PRO A 95 -7.21 -18.69 -12.54
N GLY A 96 -7.86 -17.60 -12.14
CA GLY A 96 -9.13 -17.64 -11.40
C GLY A 96 -9.00 -17.92 -9.90
N THR A 97 -7.79 -18.13 -9.38
CA THR A 97 -7.55 -18.21 -7.93
C THR A 97 -7.90 -16.86 -7.28
N THR A 98 -8.77 -16.89 -6.27
CA THR A 98 -9.18 -15.70 -5.54
C THR A 98 -8.42 -15.58 -4.23
N PHE A 99 -7.89 -14.38 -3.97
CA PHE A 99 -7.22 -14.02 -2.74
C PHE A 99 -8.07 -13.02 -1.95
N VAL A 100 -8.12 -13.20 -0.63
CA VAL A 100 -8.78 -12.27 0.28
C VAL A 100 -7.72 -11.43 0.94
N GLY A 101 -7.75 -10.12 0.66
CA GLY A 101 -6.87 -9.13 1.27
C GLY A 101 -7.62 -8.22 2.23
N ARG A 102 -6.88 -7.61 3.16
CA ARG A 102 -7.37 -6.54 4.03
C ARG A 102 -6.29 -5.47 4.14
N VAL A 103 -6.70 -4.21 4.13
CA VAL A 103 -5.81 -3.06 4.27
C VAL A 103 -6.30 -2.22 5.44
N VAL A 104 -5.38 -1.81 6.32
CA VAL A 104 -5.63 -0.88 7.41
C VAL A 104 -4.99 0.47 7.06
N LEU A 105 -5.79 1.52 7.14
CA LEU A 105 -5.40 2.88 6.77
C LEU A 105 -5.44 3.76 8.02
N HIS A 106 -4.33 4.40 8.34
CA HIS A 106 -4.18 5.27 9.52
C HIS A 106 -3.89 6.70 9.10
N ASP A 107 -4.54 7.67 9.76
CA ASP A 107 -4.19 9.10 9.65
C ASP A 107 -4.03 9.61 8.22
N LEU A 108 -4.91 9.15 7.32
CA LEU A 108 -4.94 9.60 5.93
C LEU A 108 -5.91 10.76 5.77
N THR A 109 -5.47 11.79 5.05
CA THR A 109 -6.38 12.82 4.56
C THR A 109 -7.29 12.26 3.47
N LYS A 110 -8.36 12.98 3.13
CA LYS A 110 -9.29 12.57 2.06
C LYS A 110 -8.58 12.27 0.72
N PRO A 111 -7.69 13.11 0.17
CA PRO A 111 -7.00 12.80 -1.08
C PRO A 111 -6.04 11.62 -0.94
N GLU A 112 -5.37 11.44 0.20
CA GLU A 112 -4.51 10.28 0.45
C GLU A 112 -5.31 8.97 0.47
N LEU A 113 -6.48 8.97 1.13
CA LEU A 113 -7.40 7.84 1.15
C LEU A 113 -7.88 7.49 -0.26
N LEU A 114 -8.41 8.47 -1.00
CA LEU A 114 -8.95 8.24 -2.35
C LEU A 114 -7.87 7.73 -3.30
N THR A 115 -6.68 8.34 -3.30
CA THR A 115 -5.59 7.89 -4.16
C THR A 115 -5.11 6.50 -3.77
N THR A 116 -5.03 6.18 -2.47
CA THR A 116 -4.65 4.82 -2.04
C THR A 116 -5.63 3.77 -2.56
N LEU A 117 -6.94 4.03 -2.43
CA LEU A 117 -7.98 3.12 -2.96
C LEU A 117 -7.93 3.04 -4.49
N TYR A 118 -7.72 4.17 -5.16
CA TYR A 118 -7.57 4.23 -6.61
C TYR A 118 -6.36 3.42 -7.10
N SER A 119 -5.18 3.61 -6.50
CA SER A 119 -3.97 2.86 -6.83
C SER A 119 -4.15 1.35 -6.65
N LEU A 120 -4.89 0.91 -5.63
CA LEU A 120 -5.22 -0.50 -5.45
C LEU A 120 -6.06 -1.06 -6.60
N ILE A 121 -7.13 -0.37 -6.99
CA ILE A 121 -8.05 -0.90 -8.02
C ILE A 121 -7.51 -0.77 -9.45
N THR A 122 -6.58 0.15 -9.70
CA THR A 122 -5.91 0.28 -11.00
C THR A 122 -4.65 -0.56 -11.13
N SER A 123 -4.27 -1.32 -10.08
CA SER A 123 -3.16 -2.26 -10.14
C SER A 123 -3.60 -3.51 -10.89
N GLU A 124 -3.22 -3.60 -12.17
CA GLU A 124 -3.55 -4.73 -13.04
C GLU A 124 -2.33 -5.64 -13.30
N GLU A 125 -1.17 -5.04 -13.52
CA GLU A 125 0.07 -5.77 -13.78
C GLU A 125 0.98 -5.72 -12.54
N ILE A 126 1.37 -6.89 -12.05
CA ILE A 126 2.31 -7.02 -10.94
C ILE A 126 3.62 -7.64 -11.43
N GLY A 127 4.74 -7.11 -10.93
CA GLY A 127 6.07 -7.52 -11.36
C GLY A 127 7.17 -6.71 -10.68
N GLY A 128 8.23 -6.42 -11.43
CA GLY A 128 9.42 -5.75 -10.90
C GLY A 128 10.23 -6.67 -9.98
N ARG A 129 10.58 -6.18 -8.78
CA ARG A 129 11.39 -6.92 -7.78
C ARG A 129 10.57 -7.38 -6.57
N ALA A 130 9.24 -7.41 -6.68
CA ALA A 130 8.32 -7.68 -5.57
C ALA A 130 8.07 -9.18 -5.31
N GLY A 131 8.65 -10.09 -6.10
CA GLY A 131 8.50 -11.53 -5.92
C GLY A 131 7.13 -12.10 -6.33
N ILE A 132 6.28 -11.30 -6.97
CA ILE A 132 4.98 -11.70 -7.53
C ILE A 132 4.87 -11.15 -8.95
N TYR A 133 4.38 -11.98 -9.88
CA TYR A 133 4.34 -11.67 -11.31
C TYR A 133 3.00 -12.09 -11.92
N GLY A 134 2.50 -11.29 -12.87
CA GLY A 134 1.31 -11.62 -13.67
C GLY A 134 0.28 -10.51 -13.72
N THR A 135 -0.93 -10.87 -14.14
CA THR A 135 -2.07 -9.95 -14.23
C THR A 135 -3.11 -10.29 -13.16
N ILE A 136 -3.57 -9.28 -12.44
CA ILE A 136 -4.55 -9.40 -11.36
C ILE A 136 -5.72 -8.44 -11.60
N LYS A 137 -6.82 -8.70 -10.90
CA LYS A 137 -7.95 -7.77 -10.78
C LYS A 137 -8.29 -7.60 -9.31
N ILE A 138 -8.25 -6.37 -8.82
CA ILE A 138 -8.58 -6.05 -7.42
C ILE A 138 -10.01 -5.49 -7.35
N GLU A 139 -10.83 -6.04 -6.45
CA GLU A 139 -12.17 -5.53 -6.15
C GLU A 139 -12.26 -5.07 -4.69
N LEU A 140 -12.58 -3.80 -4.47
CA LEU A 140 -12.87 -3.27 -3.14
C LEU A 140 -14.31 -3.64 -2.77
N LEU A 141 -14.47 -4.34 -1.65
CA LEU A 141 -15.78 -4.85 -1.23
C LEU A 141 -16.43 -3.99 -0.15
N GLY A 142 -15.63 -3.37 0.73
CA GLY A 142 -16.16 -2.48 1.75
C GLY A 142 -15.08 -1.83 2.59
N MET A 143 -15.47 -0.79 3.34
CA MET A 143 -14.62 -0.11 4.30
C MET A 143 -15.35 0.16 5.61
N LYS A 144 -14.60 0.26 6.71
CA LYS A 144 -15.14 0.59 8.02
C LYS A 144 -14.16 1.45 8.79
N GLY A 145 -14.64 2.58 9.32
CA GLY A 145 -13.91 3.36 10.31
C GLY A 145 -14.13 2.78 11.72
N GLY A 146 -13.09 2.78 12.55
CA GLY A 146 -13.18 2.31 13.93
C GLY A 146 -11.86 2.38 14.67
N PHE A 147 -11.92 2.27 15.99
CA PHE A 147 -10.73 2.26 16.86
C PHE A 147 -9.96 0.94 16.83
N TYR A 148 -10.65 -0.16 16.54
CA TYR A 148 -10.09 -1.51 16.53
C TYR A 148 -10.48 -2.26 15.26
N SER A 149 -9.56 -3.12 14.79
CA SER A 149 -9.86 -4.08 13.73
C SER A 149 -10.79 -5.17 14.26
N ILE A 150 -11.84 -5.51 13.50
CA ILE A 150 -12.85 -6.51 13.89
C ILE A 150 -12.73 -7.84 13.14
N THR A 151 -11.83 -7.92 12.17
CA THR A 151 -11.54 -9.10 11.35
C THR A 151 -10.14 -8.97 10.74
N SER A 152 -9.53 -10.09 10.34
CA SER A 152 -8.32 -10.14 9.51
C SER A 152 -8.59 -10.75 8.14
N SER A 153 -7.64 -10.63 7.20
CA SER A 153 -7.73 -11.35 5.91
C SER A 153 -7.72 -12.87 6.08
N LEU A 154 -6.98 -13.37 7.08
CA LEU A 154 -6.89 -14.80 7.40
C LEU A 154 -8.24 -15.34 7.86
N ASP A 155 -8.90 -14.65 8.80
CA ASP A 155 -10.20 -15.08 9.32
C ASP A 155 -11.24 -15.17 8.20
N LEU A 156 -11.27 -14.16 7.32
CA LEU A 156 -12.19 -14.13 6.19
C LEU A 156 -11.88 -15.24 5.17
N ALA A 157 -10.60 -15.47 4.86
CA ALA A 157 -10.20 -16.53 3.94
C ALA A 157 -10.54 -17.93 4.48
N ASP A 158 -10.28 -18.18 5.77
CA ASP A 158 -10.61 -19.44 6.44
C ASP A 158 -12.12 -19.69 6.51
N GLU A 159 -12.92 -18.67 6.83
CA GLU A 159 -14.39 -18.75 6.78
C GLU A 159 -14.85 -19.19 5.38
N ILE A 160 -14.32 -18.60 4.32
CA ILE A 160 -14.70 -18.92 2.93
C ILE A 160 -14.28 -20.33 2.54
N ALA A 161 -13.04 -20.71 2.85
CA ALA A 161 -12.47 -22.02 2.55
C ALA A 161 -13.26 -23.14 3.23
N LYS A 162 -13.66 -22.96 4.50
CA LYS A 162 -14.52 -23.90 5.23
C LYS A 162 -15.91 -24.10 4.61
N ASN A 163 -16.39 -23.09 3.89
CA ASN A 163 -17.64 -23.16 3.16
C ASN A 163 -17.49 -23.70 1.72
N GLY A 164 -16.29 -24.09 1.30
CA GLY A 164 -16.03 -24.66 -0.02
C GLY A 164 -16.28 -23.71 -1.19
N LYS A 165 -16.31 -22.39 -0.94
CA LYS A 165 -16.53 -21.38 -1.99
C LYS A 165 -15.22 -21.08 -2.69
N GLU A 166 -15.16 -21.33 -3.99
CA GLU A 166 -13.92 -21.14 -4.75
C GLU A 166 -14.08 -20.24 -5.98
N MET A 167 -15.30 -20.12 -6.52
CA MET A 167 -15.54 -19.28 -7.69
C MET A 167 -15.49 -17.80 -7.28
N PRO A 168 -14.82 -16.93 -8.06
CA PRO A 168 -14.70 -15.51 -7.70
C PRO A 168 -16.04 -14.82 -7.37
N SER A 169 -17.11 -15.17 -8.09
CA SER A 169 -18.46 -14.66 -7.85
C SER A 169 -19.06 -15.10 -6.50
N GLU A 170 -18.84 -16.35 -6.10
CA GLU A 170 -19.31 -16.91 -4.83
C GLU A 170 -18.55 -16.31 -3.65
N VAL A 171 -17.23 -16.21 -3.78
CA VAL A 171 -16.33 -15.58 -2.79
C VAL A 171 -16.75 -14.12 -2.59
N ARG A 172 -16.93 -13.37 -3.69
CA ARG A 172 -17.40 -11.98 -3.66
C ARG A 172 -18.76 -11.85 -2.98
N PHE A 173 -19.74 -12.67 -3.36
CA PHE A 173 -21.08 -12.61 -2.78
C PHE A 173 -21.06 -12.89 -1.27
N TYR A 174 -20.32 -13.93 -0.85
CA TYR A 174 -20.17 -14.24 0.57
C TYR A 174 -19.51 -13.10 1.33
N LEU A 175 -18.40 -12.56 0.84
CA LEU A 175 -17.68 -11.46 1.48
C LEU A 175 -18.55 -10.21 1.57
N SER A 176 -19.28 -9.84 0.53
CA SER A 176 -20.17 -8.67 0.56
C SER A 176 -21.23 -8.79 1.65
N ASN A 177 -21.85 -9.97 1.81
CA ASN A 177 -22.82 -10.20 2.89
C ASN A 177 -22.16 -10.17 4.26
N ARG A 178 -21.03 -10.88 4.41
CA ARG A 178 -20.28 -10.96 5.66
C ARG A 178 -19.79 -9.59 6.13
N LEU A 179 -19.25 -8.78 5.23
CA LEU A 179 -18.81 -7.41 5.52
C LEU A 179 -19.99 -6.52 5.94
N LYS A 180 -21.15 -6.68 5.31
CA LYS A 180 -22.37 -5.96 5.70
C LYS A 180 -22.82 -6.32 7.12
N GLU A 181 -22.81 -7.61 7.49
CA GLU A 181 -23.09 -8.07 8.86
C GLU A 181 -22.11 -7.48 9.88
N LEU A 182 -20.83 -7.37 9.50
CA LEU A 182 -19.78 -6.74 10.30
C LEU A 182 -19.87 -5.20 10.32
N GLY A 183 -20.84 -4.61 9.64
CA GLY A 183 -21.09 -3.17 9.62
C GLY A 183 -20.11 -2.37 8.75
N PHE A 184 -19.55 -2.98 7.69
CA PHE A 184 -18.79 -2.26 6.68
C PHE A 184 -19.74 -1.54 5.71
N VAL A 185 -19.30 -0.37 5.25
CA VAL A 185 -19.93 0.34 4.14
C VAL A 185 -19.45 -0.31 2.84
N SER A 186 -20.40 -0.71 1.99
CA SER A 186 -20.08 -1.30 0.68
C SER A 186 -19.31 -0.29 -0.18
N LEU A 187 -18.30 -0.79 -0.88
CA LEU A 187 -17.57 -0.01 -1.87
C LEU A 187 -17.84 -0.53 -3.29
N SER A 188 -17.64 0.36 -4.26
CA SER A 188 -17.71 0.07 -5.68
C SER A 188 -16.48 0.66 -6.34
N ASN A 189 -15.70 -0.17 -7.05
CA ASN A 189 -14.54 0.31 -7.81
C ASN A 189 -14.94 1.43 -8.78
N GLN A 190 -16.12 1.33 -9.41
CA GLN A 190 -16.61 2.33 -10.35
C GLN A 190 -16.84 3.69 -9.71
N ASP A 191 -17.28 3.71 -8.44
CA ASP A 191 -17.50 4.97 -7.73
C ASP A 191 -16.17 5.63 -7.38
N ILE A 192 -15.16 4.85 -6.99
CA ILE A 192 -13.79 5.36 -6.75
C ILE A 192 -13.17 5.89 -8.04
N ILE A 193 -13.30 5.17 -9.16
CA ILE A 193 -12.77 5.61 -10.48
C ILE A 193 -13.41 6.92 -10.91
N LYS A 194 -14.72 7.11 -10.69
CA LYS A 194 -15.42 8.37 -11.02
C LYS A 194 -14.99 9.53 -10.12
N LEU A 195 -14.56 9.25 -8.90
CA LEU A 195 -14.13 10.26 -7.94
C LEU A 195 -12.68 10.71 -8.12
N VAL A 196 -11.89 9.98 -8.92
CA VAL A 196 -10.47 10.27 -9.12
C VAL A 196 -10.20 10.42 -10.61
N ASP A 197 -10.01 11.66 -11.07
CA ASP A 197 -9.51 11.93 -12.42
C ASP A 197 -8.00 12.22 -12.39
N PRO A 198 -7.13 11.28 -12.77
CA PRO A 198 -5.69 11.48 -12.74
C PRO A 198 -5.20 12.50 -13.79
N LYS A 199 -6.03 12.89 -14.76
CA LYS A 199 -5.67 13.84 -15.83
C LYS A 199 -6.17 15.26 -15.56
N ASN A 200 -6.86 15.48 -14.45
CA ASN A 200 -7.38 16.79 -14.08
C ASN A 200 -6.45 17.49 -13.10
N ASP A 201 -5.75 18.52 -13.60
CA ASP A 201 -4.75 19.30 -12.86
C ASP A 201 -5.32 20.09 -11.65
N LYS A 202 -6.64 20.10 -11.45
CA LYS A 202 -7.32 20.82 -10.34
C LYS A 202 -8.08 19.91 -9.38
N ASP A 203 -7.85 18.60 -9.44
CA ASP A 203 -8.66 17.63 -8.71
C ASP A 203 -7.85 16.88 -7.63
N THR A 204 -7.91 15.54 -7.61
CA THR A 204 -7.47 14.73 -6.48
C THR A 204 -5.96 14.68 -6.30
N PHE A 205 -5.19 14.57 -7.40
CA PHE A 205 -3.73 14.48 -7.32
C PHE A 205 -3.06 15.81 -6.93
N THR A 206 -3.66 16.94 -7.28
CA THR A 206 -3.18 18.26 -6.85
C THR A 206 -3.36 18.43 -5.35
N GLU A 207 -4.53 18.05 -4.81
CA GLU A 207 -4.76 18.04 -3.36
C GLU A 207 -3.90 16.99 -2.64
N LEU A 208 -3.62 15.85 -3.27
CA LEU A 208 -2.69 14.84 -2.75
C LEU A 208 -1.27 15.40 -2.57
N TRP A 209 -0.75 16.10 -3.57
CA TRP A 209 0.55 16.76 -3.47
C TRP A 209 0.55 17.82 -2.37
N ARG A 210 -0.50 18.64 -2.26
CA ARG A 210 -0.63 19.61 -1.15
C ARG A 210 -0.63 18.93 0.21
N SER A 211 -1.38 17.82 0.37
CA SER A 211 -1.40 17.01 1.60
C SER A 211 0.01 16.51 1.94
N SER A 212 0.75 16.00 0.95
CA SER A 212 2.09 15.47 1.15
C SER A 212 3.09 16.54 1.60
N ILE A 213 3.08 17.71 0.95
CA ILE A 213 3.96 18.82 1.33
C ILE A 213 3.63 19.34 2.72
N GLU A 214 2.34 19.44 3.05
CA GLU A 214 1.88 19.87 4.37
C GLU A 214 2.30 18.87 5.46
N PHE A 215 2.19 17.57 5.21
CA PHE A 215 2.67 16.52 6.12
C PHE A 215 4.16 16.69 6.43
N VAL A 216 4.98 16.90 5.39
CA VAL A 216 6.44 17.11 5.54
C VAL A 216 6.74 18.39 6.31
N ARG A 217 5.97 19.46 6.11
CA ARG A 217 6.11 20.71 6.87
C ARG A 217 5.84 20.49 8.35
N GLN A 218 4.74 19.81 8.70
CA GLN A 218 4.41 19.50 10.10
C GLN A 218 5.46 18.59 10.75
N LEU A 219 5.94 17.59 10.00
CA LEU A 219 7.03 16.72 10.43
C LEU A 219 8.32 17.51 10.72
N HIS A 220 8.71 18.42 9.82
CA HIS A 220 9.84 19.31 10.01
C HIS A 220 9.69 20.11 11.32
N ASP A 221 8.53 20.73 11.52
CA ASP A 221 8.26 21.56 12.71
C ASP A 221 8.31 20.73 14.00
N ASN A 222 7.76 19.52 13.97
CA ASN A 222 7.82 18.57 15.09
C ASN A 222 9.26 18.17 15.41
N ILE A 223 10.10 17.89 14.40
CA ILE A 223 11.51 17.57 14.61
C ILE A 223 12.27 18.75 15.22
N MET A 224 12.02 19.97 14.72
CA MET A 224 12.64 21.18 15.26
C MET A 224 12.21 21.44 16.71
N MET A 225 10.95 21.14 17.04
CA MET A 225 10.44 21.21 18.41
C MET A 225 11.10 20.18 19.33
N ILE A 226 11.14 18.91 18.92
CA ILE A 226 11.73 17.82 19.70
C ILE A 226 13.25 18.02 19.90
N SER A 227 13.94 18.57 18.89
CA SER A 227 15.37 18.86 18.97
C SER A 227 15.72 20.14 19.73
N GLY A 228 14.73 20.88 20.24
CA GLY A 228 14.94 22.14 20.96
C GLY A 228 15.43 23.30 20.09
N LYS A 229 15.36 23.16 18.75
CA LYS A 229 15.80 24.17 17.78
C LYS A 229 14.65 25.02 17.21
N TYR A 230 13.43 24.83 17.70
CA TYR A 230 12.26 25.56 17.22
C TYR A 230 12.34 27.05 17.56
N LYS A 231 12.46 27.87 16.52
CA LYS A 231 12.36 29.32 16.62
C LYS A 231 10.94 29.67 16.20
N GLY A 232 10.01 29.71 17.16
CA GLY A 232 8.64 30.09 16.89
C GLY A 232 8.57 31.41 16.13
N LYS A 233 7.72 31.47 15.11
CA LYS A 233 7.24 32.71 14.52
C LYS A 233 5.76 32.83 14.82
#